data_AF-B0VUK4-F1
#
_entry.id   AF-B0VUK4-F1
#
_cell.length_a   1.000
_cell.length_b   1.000
_cell.length_c   1.000
_cell.angle_alpha   90.00
_cell.angle_beta   90.00
_cell.angle_gamma   90.00
#
_symmetry.space_group_name_H-M   'P 1'
#
loop_
_entity.id
_entity.type
_entity.pdbx_description
1 polymer ?
#
loop_
_entity_poly.entity_id
_entity_poly.type
_entity_poly.pdbx_seq_one_letter_code
_entity_poly.pdbx_strand_id
1 'polypeptide(L)'
;MTMKKDMTPYVPLTPRLVVADPNQMPILAYFMTILDAASKQELDFNHTPELFGFLSINPNQINDLAELTSLEPIDVADLKKALGSLIYPVFRGETTINSPLWNNQPIVVWQFQLNVMNSWNFKTMNNSVDRAVVSFDQVIGMVRILRSSLEARHQDPEITLNANDIANVLLMVEEKLSEVQQLLDPEMGILDD
;
A
#
# COMPACT_ATOMS: atom_id res chain seq x y z
N MET A 1 -24.34 4.96 18.29
CA MET A 1 -24.17 4.30 16.97
C MET A 1 -22.89 4.87 16.40
N THR A 2 -21.78 4.15 16.52
CA THR A 2 -20.45 4.67 16.21
C THR A 2 -20.26 4.62 14.69
N MET A 3 -20.01 5.78 14.07
CA MET A 3 -19.75 5.87 12.63
C MET A 3 -18.50 5.05 12.30
N LYS A 4 -18.65 4.00 11.49
CA LYS A 4 -17.51 3.27 10.91
C LYS A 4 -16.73 4.29 10.08
N LYS A 5 -15.49 4.56 10.50
CA LYS A 5 -14.53 5.42 9.80
C LYS A 5 -14.34 4.83 8.39
N ASP A 6 -14.60 5.63 7.36
CA ASP A 6 -14.52 5.22 5.96
C ASP A 6 -13.19 4.51 5.68
N MET A 7 -13.24 3.18 5.49
CA MET A 7 -12.07 2.37 5.16
C MET A 7 -11.65 2.70 3.73
N THR A 8 -10.37 3.06 3.57
CA THR A 8 -9.73 3.15 2.25
C THR A 8 -9.98 1.85 1.48
N PRO A 9 -10.47 1.89 0.22
CA PRO A 9 -10.77 0.68 -0.53
C PRO A 9 -9.51 -0.17 -0.69
N TYR A 10 -9.58 -1.41 -0.20
CA TYR A 10 -8.52 -2.40 -0.34
C TYR A 10 -8.33 -2.77 -1.82
N VAL A 11 -7.07 -2.79 -2.28
CA VAL A 11 -6.73 -3.24 -3.63
C VAL A 11 -6.15 -4.66 -3.54
N PRO A 12 -6.80 -5.68 -4.13
CA PRO A 12 -6.33 -7.06 -4.07
C PRO A 12 -4.89 -7.24 -4.55
N LEU A 13 -4.13 -8.06 -3.82
CA LEU A 13 -2.72 -8.38 -4.06
C LEU A 13 -2.57 -9.53 -5.05
N THR A 14 -3.44 -10.54 -5.01
CA THR A 14 -3.31 -11.74 -5.85
C THR A 14 -3.21 -11.42 -7.36
N PRO A 15 -4.04 -10.55 -7.94
CA PRO A 15 -3.97 -10.23 -9.37
C PRO A 15 -2.71 -9.44 -9.76
N ARG A 16 -1.99 -8.90 -8.77
CA ARG A 16 -0.83 -8.02 -8.95
C ARG A 16 0.49 -8.74 -8.70
N LEU A 17 0.42 -9.96 -8.16
CA LEU A 17 1.58 -10.76 -7.79
C LEU A 17 2.54 -10.93 -8.98
N VAL A 18 3.80 -10.61 -8.76
CA VAL A 18 4.89 -10.85 -9.72
C VAL A 18 5.95 -11.69 -9.02
N VAL A 19 6.35 -12.79 -9.63
CA VAL A 19 7.34 -13.74 -9.08
C VAL A 19 8.48 -13.95 -10.06
N ALA A 20 9.68 -14.12 -9.53
CA ALA A 20 10.89 -14.39 -10.32
C ALA A 20 10.95 -15.87 -10.77
N ASP A 21 10.57 -16.79 -9.90
CA ASP A 21 10.44 -18.23 -10.18
C ASP A 21 8.96 -18.61 -10.35
N PRO A 22 8.50 -18.95 -11.57
CA PRO A 22 7.13 -19.38 -11.82
C PRO A 22 6.70 -20.62 -11.03
N ASN A 23 7.63 -21.49 -10.60
CA ASN A 23 7.28 -22.66 -9.79
C ASN A 23 6.78 -22.28 -8.39
N GLN A 24 7.15 -21.09 -7.90
CA GLN A 24 6.70 -20.55 -6.62
C GLN A 24 5.37 -19.79 -6.74
N MET A 25 4.86 -19.56 -7.96
CA MET A 25 3.62 -18.82 -8.19
C MET A 25 2.42 -19.40 -7.43
N PRO A 26 2.17 -20.73 -7.41
CA PRO A 26 0.97 -21.27 -6.76
C PRO A 26 0.89 -20.98 -5.27
N ILE A 27 1.99 -21.22 -4.53
CA ILE A 27 2.01 -21.02 -3.07
C ILE A 27 1.97 -19.53 -2.70
N LEU A 28 2.64 -18.69 -3.48
CA LEU A 28 2.63 -17.24 -3.28
C LEU A 28 1.27 -16.61 -3.63
N ALA A 29 0.64 -17.04 -4.72
CA ALA A 29 -0.70 -16.60 -5.10
C ALA A 29 -1.75 -17.04 -4.08
N TYR A 30 -1.62 -18.26 -3.57
CA TYR A 30 -2.51 -18.76 -2.53
C TYR A 30 -2.36 -17.98 -1.22
N PHE A 31 -1.12 -17.67 -0.81
CA PHE A 31 -0.87 -16.78 0.31
C PHE A 31 -1.51 -15.39 0.13
N MET A 32 -1.36 -14.75 -1.04
CA MET A 32 -2.02 -13.48 -1.31
C MET A 32 -3.56 -13.61 -1.33
N THR A 33 -4.10 -14.76 -1.75
CA THR A 33 -5.54 -15.02 -1.74
C THR A 33 -6.08 -15.06 -0.30
N ILE A 34 -5.33 -15.65 0.64
CA ILE A 34 -5.68 -15.64 2.07
C ILE A 34 -5.75 -14.21 2.59
N LEU A 35 -4.77 -13.38 2.26
CA LEU A 35 -4.74 -11.97 2.68
C LEU A 35 -5.87 -11.14 2.04
N ASP A 36 -6.13 -11.36 0.74
CA ASP A 36 -7.22 -10.71 0.01
C ASP A 36 -8.58 -11.05 0.65
N ALA A 37 -8.80 -12.32 0.97
CA ALA A 37 -10.01 -12.80 1.61
C ALA A 37 -10.16 -12.23 3.02
N ALA A 38 -9.09 -12.21 3.81
CA ALA A 38 -9.07 -11.64 5.14
C ALA A 38 -9.40 -10.14 5.12
N SER A 39 -8.82 -9.39 4.18
CA SER A 39 -9.11 -7.96 4.04
C SER A 39 -10.54 -7.72 3.59
N LYS A 40 -11.09 -8.55 2.70
CA LYS A 40 -12.49 -8.45 2.25
C LYS A 40 -13.48 -8.70 3.39
N GLN A 41 -13.10 -9.51 4.38
CA GLN A 41 -13.89 -9.77 5.58
C GLN A 41 -13.62 -8.77 6.71
N GLU A 42 -12.87 -7.69 6.45
CA GLU A 42 -12.51 -6.68 7.46
C GLU A 42 -11.77 -7.28 8.67
N LEU A 43 -10.98 -8.36 8.48
CA LEU A 43 -10.17 -8.92 9.54
C LEU A 43 -8.95 -8.02 9.81
N ASP A 44 -8.66 -7.80 11.09
CA ASP A 44 -7.48 -7.09 11.56
C ASP A 44 -6.28 -8.05 11.61
N PHE A 45 -5.41 -7.99 10.61
CA PHE A 45 -4.22 -8.87 10.50
C PHE A 45 -2.92 -8.16 10.09
N ASN A 46 -3.02 -6.88 9.71
CA ASN A 46 -1.90 -6.05 9.29
C ASN A 46 -1.78 -4.84 10.21
N HIS A 47 -0.55 -4.45 10.52
CA HIS A 47 -0.30 -3.22 11.26
C HIS A 47 0.98 -2.51 10.82
N THR A 48 0.83 -1.34 10.20
CA THR A 48 1.91 -0.49 9.70
C THR A 48 1.61 1.02 9.88
N PRO A 49 1.28 1.51 11.09
CA PRO A 49 0.82 2.89 11.30
C PRO A 49 1.87 3.95 10.94
N GLU A 50 3.16 3.58 10.93
CA GLU A 50 4.28 4.48 10.65
C GLU A 50 4.89 4.28 9.26
N LEU A 51 4.44 3.27 8.50
CA LEU A 51 5.06 2.86 7.24
C LEU A 51 4.01 2.74 6.13
N PHE A 52 3.66 3.88 5.53
CA PHE A 52 2.81 3.92 4.34
C PHE A 52 3.39 3.04 3.22
N GLY A 53 2.55 2.19 2.63
CA GLY A 53 2.97 1.28 1.54
C GLY A 53 3.63 -0.01 2.01
N PHE A 54 3.57 -0.33 3.31
CA PHE A 54 4.04 -1.60 3.86
C PHE A 54 2.90 -2.44 4.42
N LEU A 55 3.11 -3.75 4.36
CA LEU A 55 2.28 -4.79 4.95
C LEU A 55 3.15 -5.60 5.92
N SER A 56 2.68 -5.80 7.14
CA SER A 56 3.37 -6.57 8.17
C SER A 56 2.47 -7.72 8.62
N ILE A 57 2.88 -8.95 8.30
CA ILE A 57 2.10 -10.17 8.58
C ILE A 57 2.81 -11.00 9.64
N ASN A 58 2.13 -11.35 10.71
CA ASN A 58 2.64 -12.37 11.64
C ASN A 58 2.49 -13.77 11.01
N PRO A 59 3.58 -14.51 10.76
CA PRO A 59 3.49 -15.82 10.12
C PRO A 59 2.66 -16.83 10.92
N ASN A 60 2.58 -16.69 12.24
CA ASN A 60 1.80 -17.59 13.09
C ASN A 60 0.29 -17.44 12.88
N GLN A 61 -0.17 -16.33 12.30
CA GLN A 61 -1.60 -16.07 12.08
C GLN A 61 -2.08 -16.48 10.68
N ILE A 62 -1.17 -16.87 9.77
CA ILE A 62 -1.55 -17.12 8.36
C ILE A 62 -2.62 -18.22 8.26
N ASN A 63 -2.48 -19.30 9.01
CA ASN A 63 -3.44 -20.39 8.99
C ASN A 63 -4.72 -20.06 9.77
N ASP A 64 -4.63 -19.26 10.83
CA ASP A 64 -5.83 -18.72 11.49
C ASP A 64 -6.65 -17.88 10.50
N LEU A 65 -6.00 -17.05 9.68
CA LEU A 65 -6.66 -16.27 8.63
C LEU A 65 -7.27 -17.15 7.54
N ALA A 66 -6.58 -18.21 7.12
CA ALA A 66 -7.12 -19.16 6.16
C ALA A 66 -8.42 -19.78 6.70
N GLU A 67 -8.41 -20.28 7.95
CA GLU A 67 -9.59 -20.87 8.58
C GLU A 67 -10.74 -19.86 8.72
N LEU A 68 -10.47 -18.66 9.22
CA LEU A 68 -11.46 -17.59 9.34
C LEU A 68 -12.07 -17.19 8.00
N THR A 69 -11.30 -17.35 6.91
CA THR A 69 -11.75 -17.05 5.55
C THR A 69 -12.29 -18.26 4.79
N SER A 70 -12.46 -19.40 5.45
CA SER A 70 -12.92 -20.67 4.84
C SER A 70 -12.00 -21.17 3.71
N LEU A 71 -10.71 -20.90 3.82
CA LEU A 71 -9.65 -21.41 2.96
C LEU A 71 -8.86 -22.51 3.68
N GLU A 72 -8.24 -23.40 2.92
CA GLU A 72 -7.39 -24.45 3.47
C GLU A 72 -6.07 -23.87 4.03
N PRO A 73 -5.55 -24.41 5.14
CA PRO A 73 -4.23 -24.04 5.66
C PRO A 73 -3.12 -24.21 4.63
N ILE A 74 -2.09 -23.37 4.73
CA ILE A 74 -0.89 -23.41 3.88
C ILE A 74 0.31 -23.94 4.68
N ASP A 75 1.23 -24.62 4.00
CA ASP A 75 2.53 -24.96 4.59
C ASP A 75 3.37 -23.68 4.73
N VAL A 76 3.46 -23.16 5.95
CA VAL A 76 4.18 -21.92 6.27
C VAL A 76 5.69 -22.07 6.06
N ALA A 77 6.25 -23.28 6.20
CA ALA A 77 7.68 -23.53 6.01
C ALA A 77 8.06 -23.46 4.53
N ASP A 78 7.23 -24.03 3.67
CA ASP A 78 7.41 -23.93 2.21
C ASP A 78 7.08 -22.53 1.70
N LEU A 79 6.05 -21.87 2.27
CA LEU A 79 5.76 -20.46 1.97
C LEU A 79 6.98 -19.59 2.26
N LYS A 80 7.62 -19.74 3.43
CA LYS A 80 8.81 -18.96 3.81
C LYS A 80 9.95 -19.11 2.78
N LYS A 81 10.17 -20.32 2.25
CA LYS A 81 11.18 -20.56 1.20
C LYS A 81 10.80 -19.85 -0.11
N ALA A 82 9.51 -19.82 -0.43
CA ALA A 82 8.98 -19.21 -1.65
C ALA A 82 9.06 -17.67 -1.63
N LEU A 83 8.96 -17.01 -0.46
CA LEU A 83 8.89 -15.55 -0.35
C LEU A 83 10.05 -14.81 -1.04
N GLY A 84 11.24 -15.42 -1.12
CA GLY A 84 12.40 -14.84 -1.81
C GLY A 84 12.21 -14.69 -3.32
N SER A 85 11.22 -15.37 -3.91
CA SER A 85 10.84 -15.26 -5.32
C SER A 85 9.96 -14.04 -5.62
N LEU A 86 9.43 -13.36 -4.60
CA LEU A 86 8.52 -12.22 -4.80
C LEU A 86 9.25 -11.01 -5.42
N ILE A 87 8.86 -10.64 -6.64
CA ILE A 87 9.18 -9.33 -7.24
C ILE A 87 8.16 -8.29 -6.77
N TYR A 88 6.88 -8.67 -6.68
CA TYR A 88 5.82 -7.84 -6.13
C TYR A 88 4.76 -8.67 -5.40
N PRO A 89 4.35 -8.30 -4.17
CA PRO A 89 4.95 -7.27 -3.32
C PRO A 89 6.37 -7.67 -2.87
N VAL A 90 7.27 -6.71 -2.66
CA VAL A 90 8.67 -7.02 -2.34
C VAL A 90 8.78 -7.51 -0.90
N PHE A 91 9.28 -8.73 -0.70
CA PHE A 91 9.58 -9.25 0.63
C PHE A 91 10.83 -8.59 1.20
N ARG A 92 10.70 -7.94 2.37
CA ARG A 92 11.78 -7.21 3.06
C ARG A 92 12.42 -8.01 4.20
N GLY A 93 11.93 -9.22 4.45
CA GLY A 93 12.43 -10.09 5.50
C GLY A 93 11.60 -10.05 6.78
N GLU A 94 12.19 -10.54 7.86
CA GLU A 94 11.57 -10.60 9.18
C GLU A 94 12.00 -9.39 10.00
N THR A 95 11.06 -8.81 10.74
CA THR A 95 11.34 -7.73 11.69
C THR A 95 10.48 -7.91 12.94
N THR A 96 10.89 -7.32 14.06
CA THR A 96 10.11 -7.34 15.29
C THR A 96 9.42 -5.99 15.46
N ILE A 97 8.09 -6.01 15.61
CA ILE A 97 7.30 -4.81 15.85
C ILE A 97 6.42 -4.96 17.09
N ASN A 98 6.07 -3.81 17.69
CA ASN A 98 5.04 -3.71 18.72
C ASN A 98 3.79 -3.10 18.09
N SER A 99 2.63 -3.70 18.31
CA SER A 99 1.37 -3.22 17.76
C SER A 99 0.22 -3.40 18.75
N PRO A 100 -0.74 -2.46 18.82
CA PRO A 100 -2.02 -2.68 19.49
C PRO A 100 -2.76 -3.94 19.00
N LEU A 101 -2.58 -4.32 17.73
CA LEU A 101 -3.14 -5.54 17.13
C LEU A 101 -2.67 -6.81 17.86
N TRP A 102 -1.44 -6.79 18.38
CA TRP A 102 -0.84 -7.87 19.16
C TRP A 102 -0.56 -7.44 20.60
N ASN A 103 -1.48 -6.68 21.23
CA ASN A 103 -1.43 -6.28 22.64
C ASN A 103 -0.12 -5.55 23.03
N ASN A 104 0.47 -4.82 22.10
CA ASN A 104 1.76 -4.14 22.22
C ASN A 104 2.92 -5.06 22.65
N GLN A 105 2.80 -6.36 22.39
CA GLN A 105 3.90 -7.31 22.60
C GLN A 105 4.87 -7.30 21.41
N PRO A 106 6.16 -7.62 21.63
CA PRO A 106 7.12 -7.78 20.55
C PRO A 106 6.78 -9.03 19.73
N ILE A 107 6.40 -8.82 18.47
CA ILE A 107 6.02 -9.90 17.54
C ILE A 107 6.91 -9.86 16.32
N VAL A 108 7.40 -11.03 15.92
CA VAL A 108 8.11 -11.21 14.65
C VAL A 108 7.09 -11.23 13.52
N VAL A 109 7.29 -10.36 12.54
CA VAL A 109 6.44 -10.22 11.36
C VAL A 109 7.27 -10.33 10.09
N TRP A 110 6.64 -10.82 9.03
CA TRP A 110 7.10 -10.73 7.66
C TRP A 110 6.67 -9.39 7.07
N GLN A 111 7.65 -8.61 6.65
CA GLN A 111 7.41 -7.30 6.08
C GLN A 111 7.42 -7.36 4.54
N PHE A 112 6.40 -6.78 3.93
CA PHE A 112 6.24 -6.66 2.49
C PHE A 112 6.06 -5.20 2.12
N GLN A 113 6.63 -4.79 1.00
CA GLN A 113 6.45 -3.47 0.43
C GLN A 113 5.50 -3.55 -0.77
N LEU A 114 4.37 -2.83 -0.67
CA LEU A 114 3.29 -2.79 -1.66
C LEU A 114 3.47 -1.70 -2.72
N ASN A 115 4.41 -0.78 -2.53
CA ASN A 115 4.76 0.25 -3.50
C ASN A 115 6.10 -0.12 -4.17
N VAL A 116 6.06 -0.62 -5.40
CA VAL A 116 7.22 -0.68 -6.29
C VAL A 116 7.39 0.68 -6.94
N MET A 117 8.05 1.60 -6.24
CA MET A 117 8.85 2.60 -6.93
C MET A 117 10.16 1.90 -7.30
N ASN A 118 10.45 1.76 -8.60
CA ASN A 118 11.74 1.24 -9.09
C ASN A 118 12.93 2.16 -8.78
N SER A 119 12.76 3.23 -8.00
CA SER A 119 13.77 4.24 -7.69
C SER A 119 14.09 4.27 -6.18
N TRP A 120 14.54 3.14 -5.61
CA TRP A 120 14.92 3.03 -4.20
C TRP A 120 16.42 2.78 -4.01
N ASN A 121 17.25 3.53 -4.73
CA ASN A 121 18.61 3.78 -4.25
C ASN A 121 18.57 5.07 -3.42
N PHE A 122 17.92 5.03 -2.25
CA PHE A 122 17.78 6.19 -1.35
C PHE A 122 19.10 6.76 -0.83
N LYS A 123 20.20 6.03 -1.00
CA LYS A 123 21.55 6.53 -0.69
C LYS A 123 22.12 7.46 -1.78
N THR A 124 21.42 7.64 -2.91
CA THR A 124 21.91 8.43 -4.05
C THR A 124 20.92 9.50 -4.57
N MET A 125 19.82 9.79 -3.88
CA MET A 125 18.88 10.86 -4.31
C MET A 125 19.48 12.24 -4.01
N ASN A 126 20.09 12.87 -5.01
CA ASN A 126 20.82 14.13 -4.85
C ASN A 126 20.17 15.35 -5.53
N ASN A 127 19.09 15.22 -6.32
CA ASN A 127 18.53 16.37 -7.05
C ASN A 127 17.00 16.55 -6.91
N SER A 128 16.56 17.77 -7.18
CA SER A 128 15.19 18.26 -7.00
C SER A 128 14.16 17.60 -7.93
N VAL A 129 14.61 17.09 -9.07
CA VAL A 129 13.78 16.42 -10.09
C VAL A 129 13.14 15.15 -9.53
N ASP A 130 13.88 14.34 -8.78
CA ASP A 130 13.33 13.10 -8.18
C ASP A 130 12.24 13.39 -7.14
N ARG A 131 12.38 14.48 -6.38
CA ARG A 131 11.37 14.93 -5.42
C ARG A 131 10.12 15.45 -6.13
N ALA A 132 10.31 16.14 -7.26
CA ALA A 132 9.21 16.62 -8.10
C ALA A 132 8.40 15.45 -8.69
N VAL A 133 9.07 14.37 -9.12
CA VAL A 133 8.39 13.15 -9.61
C VAL A 133 7.49 12.52 -8.54
N VAL A 134 7.96 12.43 -7.29
CA VAL A 134 7.16 11.90 -6.17
C VAL A 134 5.92 12.77 -5.91
N SER A 135 6.09 14.09 -5.88
CA SER A 135 4.95 15.00 -5.66
C SER A 135 3.96 14.98 -6.83
N PHE A 136 4.43 14.80 -8.07
CA PHE A 136 3.55 14.58 -9.23
C PHE A 136 2.73 13.30 -9.11
N ASP A 137 3.33 12.19 -8.68
CA ASP A 137 2.61 10.92 -8.51
C ASP A 137 1.51 11.02 -7.44
N GLN A 138 1.77 11.77 -6.36
CA GLN A 138 0.77 12.06 -5.33
C GLN A 138 -0.40 12.88 -5.88
N VAL A 139 -0.11 13.92 -6.66
CA VAL A 139 -1.13 14.74 -7.34
C VAL A 139 -1.98 13.87 -8.27
N ILE A 140 -1.36 13.01 -9.07
CA ILE A 140 -2.10 12.11 -9.99
C ILE A 140 -3.01 11.17 -9.21
N GLY A 141 -2.57 10.64 -8.06
CA GLY A 141 -3.39 9.84 -7.17
C GLY A 141 -4.61 10.60 -6.64
N MET A 142 -4.40 11.82 -6.13
CA MET A 142 -5.47 12.68 -5.61
C MET A 142 -6.49 13.04 -6.70
N VAL A 143 -6.03 13.40 -7.90
CA VAL A 143 -6.91 13.71 -9.05
C VAL A 143 -7.74 12.50 -9.47
N ARG A 144 -7.16 11.29 -9.47
CA ARG A 144 -7.88 10.07 -9.82
C ARG A 144 -8.99 9.75 -8.81
N ILE A 145 -8.71 9.92 -7.51
CA ILE A 145 -9.71 9.74 -6.45
C ILE A 145 -10.84 10.75 -6.65
N LEU A 146 -10.52 12.04 -6.85
CA LEU A 146 -11.51 13.09 -7.07
C LEU A 146 -12.39 12.79 -8.30
N ARG A 147 -11.78 12.39 -9.41
CA ARG A 147 -12.51 12.01 -10.64
C ARG A 147 -13.47 10.86 -10.38
N SER A 148 -13.01 9.76 -9.79
CA SER A 148 -13.87 8.60 -9.49
C SER A 148 -15.05 8.98 -8.59
N SER A 149 -14.82 9.86 -7.61
CA SER A 149 -15.88 10.36 -6.73
C SER A 149 -16.90 11.23 -7.49
N LEU A 150 -16.45 12.09 -8.41
CA LEU A 150 -17.33 12.90 -9.26
C LEU A 150 -18.13 12.06 -10.29
N GLU A 151 -17.52 11.02 -10.84
CA GLU A 151 -18.17 10.08 -11.77
C GLU A 151 -19.24 9.23 -11.06
N ALA A 152 -18.98 8.79 -9.83
CA ALA A 152 -19.93 8.02 -9.01
C ALA A 152 -21.22 8.81 -8.73
N ARG A 153 -21.15 10.15 -8.59
CA ARG A 153 -22.32 11.03 -8.40
C ARG A 153 -23.30 11.00 -9.59
N HIS A 154 -22.84 10.64 -10.78
CA HIS A 154 -23.73 10.49 -11.95
C HIS A 154 -24.53 9.18 -11.91
N GLN A 155 -24.06 8.18 -11.15
CA GLN A 155 -24.68 6.86 -11.03
C GLN A 155 -25.51 6.72 -9.75
N ASP A 156 -25.16 7.45 -8.68
CA ASP A 156 -25.88 7.47 -7.41
C ASP A 156 -25.99 8.91 -6.85
N PRO A 157 -27.17 9.56 -6.93
CA PRO A 157 -27.38 10.94 -6.49
C PRO A 157 -27.22 11.17 -4.99
N GLU A 158 -27.22 10.12 -4.15
CA GLU A 158 -27.05 10.24 -2.71
C GLU A 158 -25.58 10.46 -2.28
N ILE A 159 -24.62 10.23 -3.18
CA ILE A 159 -23.20 10.56 -2.95
C ILE A 159 -23.03 12.07 -2.97
N THR A 160 -23.11 12.68 -1.79
CA THR A 160 -22.96 14.12 -1.59
C THR A 160 -21.49 14.44 -1.33
N LEU A 161 -20.70 14.63 -2.39
CA LEU A 161 -19.42 15.33 -2.25
C LEU A 161 -19.73 16.78 -1.85
N ASN A 162 -19.40 17.14 -0.62
CA ASN A 162 -19.51 18.52 -0.18
C ASN A 162 -18.48 19.35 -0.96
N ALA A 163 -18.87 20.57 -1.38
CA ALA A 163 -17.97 21.51 -2.05
C ALA A 163 -16.65 21.73 -1.27
N ASN A 164 -16.71 21.59 0.06
CA ASN A 164 -15.55 21.67 0.94
C ASN A 164 -14.55 20.51 0.75
N ASP A 165 -15.00 19.29 0.48
CA ASP A 165 -14.12 18.13 0.28
C ASP A 165 -13.39 18.23 -1.06
N ILE A 166 -14.11 18.70 -2.09
CA ILE A 166 -13.53 19.02 -3.39
C ILE A 166 -12.51 20.15 -3.25
N ALA A 167 -12.85 21.22 -2.51
CA ALA A 167 -11.94 22.33 -2.27
C ALA A 167 -10.67 21.89 -1.51
N ASN A 168 -10.79 21.00 -0.52
CA ASN A 168 -9.65 20.48 0.23
C ASN A 168 -8.73 19.60 -0.66
N VAL A 169 -9.31 18.74 -1.51
CA VAL A 169 -8.51 17.94 -2.46
C VAL A 169 -7.83 18.83 -3.50
N LEU A 170 -8.52 19.85 -4.01
CA LEU A 170 -7.93 20.82 -4.93
C LEU A 170 -6.80 21.63 -4.26
N LEU A 171 -6.95 22.02 -3.00
CA LEU A 171 -5.92 22.71 -2.23
C LEU A 171 -4.68 21.82 -2.04
N MET A 172 -4.86 20.54 -1.68
CA MET A 172 -3.74 19.60 -1.57
C MET A 172 -3.03 19.36 -2.92
N VAL A 173 -3.80 19.31 -4.00
CA VAL A 173 -3.24 19.24 -5.36
C VAL A 173 -2.43 20.50 -5.69
N GLU A 174 -2.94 21.68 -5.36
CA GLU A 174 -2.27 22.97 -5.58
C GLU A 174 -0.97 23.07 -4.77
N GLU A 175 -0.99 22.72 -3.49
CA GLU A 175 0.18 22.69 -2.62
C GLU A 175 1.28 21.77 -3.17
N LYS A 176 0.89 20.56 -3.63
CA LYS A 176 1.85 19.60 -4.21
C LYS A 176 2.36 20.02 -5.57
N LEU A 177 1.54 20.64 -6.43
CA LEU A 177 2.00 21.22 -7.69
C LEU A 177 2.92 22.43 -7.46
N SER A 178 2.68 23.22 -6.40
CA SER A 178 3.55 24.33 -6.01
C SER A 178 4.90 23.84 -5.49
N GLU A 179 4.93 22.78 -4.66
CA GLU A 179 6.18 22.12 -4.25
C GLU A 179 6.98 21.61 -5.46
N VAL A 180 6.30 20.97 -6.42
CA VAL A 180 6.90 20.53 -7.68
C VAL A 180 7.47 21.70 -8.47
N GLN A 181 6.71 22.79 -8.60
CA GLN A 181 7.12 23.97 -9.34
C GLN A 181 8.39 24.58 -8.73
N GLN A 182 8.46 24.67 -7.40
CA GLN A 182 9.66 25.15 -6.70
C GLN A 182 10.86 24.21 -6.87
N LEU A 183 10.62 22.90 -6.94
CA LEU A 183 11.66 21.90 -7.14
C LEU A 183 12.19 21.89 -8.59
N LEU A 184 11.36 22.25 -9.56
CA LEU A 184 11.72 22.28 -10.97
C LEU A 184 12.09 23.68 -11.47
N ASP A 185 12.03 24.70 -10.61
CA ASP A 185 12.41 26.07 -10.94
C ASP A 185 13.92 26.15 -11.19
N PRO A 186 14.36 26.46 -12.42
CA PRO A 186 15.78 26.54 -12.78
C PRO A 186 16.54 27.61 -11.99
N GLU A 187 15.85 28.63 -11.45
CA GLU A 187 16.48 29.71 -10.70
C GLU A 187 16.72 29.38 -9.21
N MET A 188 16.15 28.27 -8.70
CA MET A 188 16.23 27.86 -7.28
C MET A 188 17.16 26.66 -7.00
N GLY A 189 17.89 26.20 -8.01
CA GLY A 189 19.10 25.38 -7.85
C GLY A 189 19.02 23.98 -8.47
N ILE A 190 20.05 23.72 -9.28
CA ILE A 190 20.52 22.42 -9.79
C ILE A 190 19.84 21.96 -11.09
N LEU A 191 20.07 22.72 -12.17
CA LEU A 191 20.56 22.14 -13.43
C LEU A 191 22.09 22.32 -13.46
N ASP A 192 22.80 21.60 -12.59
CA ASP A 192 24.23 21.34 -12.80
C ASP A 192 24.34 19.82 -13.05
N ASP A 193 24.95 19.52 -14.20
CA ASP A 193 25.09 18.25 -14.95
C ASP A 193 25.07 16.91 -14.18
#